data_AF-A0A3B9WM58-F1
#
_entry.id   AF-A0A3B9WM58-F1
#
_cell.length_a   1.000
_cell.length_b   1.000
_cell.length_c   1.000
_cell.angle_alpha   90.00
_cell.angle_beta   90.00
_cell.angle_gamma   90.00
#
_symmetry.space_group_name_H-M   'P 1'
#
loop_
_entity.id
_entity.type
_entity.pdbx_description
1 polymer ?
#
loop_
_entity_poly.entity_id
_entity_poly.type
_entity_poly.pdbx_seq_one_letter_code
_entity_poly.pdbx_strand_id
1 'polypeptide(L)'
;MIRFVVVGAVVVVALLANLWQRKRQVDAPTQGTSEVPSQVDRADFVRPDSPWLVLAFTSATCQTCSDIERKVRVLETNSVAIQILEYTAERELHARYKIDAVPAVLMADSNGVVQ
;
A
#
# COMPACT_ATOMS: atom_id res chain seq x y z
N MET A 1 -1.53 9.10 48.97
CA MET A 1 -0.29 8.45 48.48
C MET A 1 -0.57 7.38 47.43
N ILE A 2 -1.46 6.40 47.69
CA ILE A 2 -1.81 5.32 46.75
C ILE A 2 -2.25 5.85 45.37
N ARG A 3 -3.04 6.92 45.31
CA ARG A 3 -3.52 7.52 44.05
C ARG A 3 -2.39 8.05 43.16
N PHE A 4 -1.34 8.61 43.76
CA PHE A 4 -0.15 9.08 43.02
C PHE A 4 0.71 7.92 42.52
N VAL A 5 0.80 6.83 43.30
CA VAL A 5 1.49 5.60 42.88
C VAL A 5 0.79 4.95 41.68
N VAL A 6 -0.55 4.87 41.72
CA VAL A 6 -1.36 4.31 40.62
C VAL A 6 -1.20 5.16 39.35
N VAL A 7 -1.30 6.49 39.46
CA VAL A 7 -1.11 7.38 38.31
C VAL A 7 0.31 7.26 37.74
N GLY A 8 1.33 7.22 38.60
CA GLY A 8 2.71 7.01 38.18
C GLY A 8 2.91 5.70 37.43
N ALA A 9 2.35 4.60 37.94
CA ALA A 9 2.43 3.29 37.28
C ALA A 9 1.76 3.29 35.90
N VAL A 10 0.57 3.89 35.77
CA VAL A 10 -0.15 3.98 34.47
C VAL A 10 0.66 4.80 33.45
N VAL A 11 1.25 5.92 33.86
CA VAL A 11 2.08 6.76 32.98
C VAL A 11 3.31 5.99 32.51
N VAL A 12 3.98 5.26 33.40
CA VAL A 12 5.14 4.43 33.04
C VAL A 12 4.76 3.34 32.04
N VAL A 13 3.65 2.64 32.27
CA VAL A 13 3.16 1.60 31.35
C VAL A 13 2.82 2.19 29.97
N ALA A 14 2.16 3.36 29.94
CA ALA A 14 1.84 4.04 28.68
C ALA A 14 3.10 4.47 27.92
N LEU A 15 4.12 4.98 28.61
CA LEU A 15 5.40 5.35 28.02
C LEU A 15 6.14 4.13 27.45
N LEU A 16 6.18 3.03 28.21
CA LEU A 16 6.80 1.79 27.77
C LEU A 16 6.08 1.20 26.54
N ALA A 17 4.75 1.22 26.52
CA ALA A 17 3.95 0.77 25.38
C ALA A 17 4.23 1.62 24.13
N ASN A 18 4.24 2.95 24.26
CA ASN A 18 4.55 3.87 23.16
C ASN A 18 5.96 3.65 22.60
N LEU A 19 6.97 3.47 23.47
CA LEU A 19 8.34 3.20 23.03
C LEU A 19 8.46 1.85 22.31
N TRP A 20 7.73 0.83 22.77
CA TRP A 20 7.71 -0.48 22.12
C TRP A 20 7.04 -0.43 20.75
N GLN A 21 5.94 0.32 20.63
CA GLN A 21 5.22 0.49 19.38
C GLN A 21 6.04 1.26 18.34
N ARG A 22 6.82 2.27 18.76
CA ARG A 22 7.79 2.95 17.89
C ARG A 22 8.91 2.04 17.40
N LYS A 23 9.43 1.14 18.24
CA LYS A 23 10.45 0.16 17.82
C LYS A 23 9.93 -0.82 16.78
N ARG A 24 8.65 -1.19 16.81
CA ARG A 24 8.02 -2.01 15.76
C ARG A 24 7.89 -1.32 14.41
N GLN A 25 8.07 0.01 14.33
CA GLN A 25 8.11 0.73 13.04
C GLN A 25 9.45 0.62 12.30
N VAL A 26 10.48 0.03 12.91
CA VAL A 26 11.73 -0.24 12.19
C VAL A 26 11.50 -1.51 11.37
N ASP A 27 11.02 -1.33 10.14
CA ASP A 27 10.74 -2.42 9.21
C ASP A 27 11.97 -3.32 9.02
N ALA A 28 11.73 -4.63 8.90
CA ALA A 28 12.77 -5.62 8.62
C ALA A 28 13.52 -5.31 7.31
N PRO A 29 14.74 -5.85 7.09
CA PRO A 29 15.47 -5.63 5.84
C PRO A 29 14.58 -6.00 4.64
N THR A 30 14.22 -5.02 3.83
CA THR A 30 13.23 -5.13 2.74
C THR A 30 13.77 -5.78 1.46
N GLN A 31 14.86 -6.55 1.53
CA GLN A 31 15.40 -7.23 0.36
C GLN A 31 14.62 -8.53 0.08
N GLY A 32 13.34 -8.37 -0.26
CA GLY A 32 12.59 -9.35 -1.03
C GLY A 32 12.68 -8.97 -2.50
N THR A 33 12.97 -9.94 -3.36
CA THR A 33 12.84 -9.80 -4.81
C THR A 33 11.36 -9.78 -5.18
N SER A 34 10.63 -8.73 -4.80
CA SER A 34 9.24 -8.57 -5.26
C SER A 34 9.31 -8.12 -6.71
N GLU A 35 9.08 -9.07 -7.61
CA GLU A 35 9.12 -8.85 -9.05
C GLU A 35 7.75 -8.34 -9.48
N VAL A 36 7.65 -7.05 -9.78
CA VAL A 36 6.45 -6.47 -10.35
C VAL A 36 6.27 -6.93 -11.80
N PRO A 37 5.03 -7.13 -12.28
CA PRO A 37 4.80 -7.54 -13.65
C PRO A 37 5.29 -6.45 -14.61
N SER A 38 5.96 -6.86 -15.68
CA SER A 38 6.41 -5.96 -16.75
C SER A 38 5.29 -5.59 -17.73
N GLN A 39 4.15 -6.31 -17.70
CA GLN A 39 3.02 -6.08 -18.58
C GLN A 39 1.69 -6.41 -17.89
N VAL A 40 0.67 -5.61 -18.20
CA VAL A 40 -0.70 -5.79 -17.76
C VAL A 40 -1.68 -5.77 -18.93
N ASP A 41 -2.80 -6.48 -18.80
CA ASP A 41 -3.90 -6.40 -19.76
C ASP A 41 -4.77 -5.18 -19.43
N ARG A 42 -4.83 -4.20 -20.34
CA ARG A 42 -5.56 -2.95 -20.11
C ARG A 42 -7.05 -3.19 -19.89
N ALA A 43 -7.64 -4.25 -20.45
CA ALA A 43 -9.05 -4.56 -20.35
C ALA A 43 -9.50 -4.99 -18.94
N ASP A 44 -8.56 -5.38 -18.08
CA ASP A 44 -8.84 -5.73 -16.68
C ASP A 44 -9.14 -4.52 -15.79
N PHE A 45 -8.89 -3.30 -16.30
CA PHE A 45 -8.84 -2.09 -15.47
C PHE A 45 -9.74 -0.98 -16.01
N VAL A 46 -9.99 0.01 -15.15
CA VAL A 46 -10.78 1.19 -15.52
C VAL A 46 -10.09 1.99 -16.63
N ARG A 47 -10.89 2.53 -17.55
CA ARG A 47 -10.42 3.35 -18.68
C ARG A 47 -9.25 2.67 -19.42
N PRO A 48 -9.50 1.52 -20.09
CA PRO A 48 -8.48 0.78 -20.84
C PRO A 48 -7.80 1.63 -21.92
N ASP A 49 -8.51 2.62 -22.46
CA ASP A 49 -8.01 3.50 -23.53
C ASP A 49 -7.25 4.73 -23.01
N SER A 50 -7.10 4.90 -21.69
CA SER A 50 -6.32 6.02 -21.13
C SER A 50 -4.84 5.88 -21.52
N PRO A 51 -4.16 6.98 -21.90
CA PRO A 51 -2.74 6.96 -22.28
C PRO A 51 -1.83 6.35 -21.21
N TRP A 52 -2.14 6.62 -19.95
CA TRP A 52 -1.44 6.07 -18.80
C TRP A 52 -2.42 5.47 -17.81
N LEU A 53 -2.04 4.34 -17.22
CA LEU A 53 -2.76 3.68 -16.15
C LEU A 53 -1.82 3.51 -14.95
N VAL A 54 -2.24 4.01 -13.80
CA VAL A 54 -1.56 3.77 -12.53
C VAL A 54 -2.41 2.82 -11.69
N LEU A 55 -1.83 1.68 -11.34
CA LEU A 55 -2.44 0.67 -10.48
C LEU A 55 -1.73 0.68 -9.13
N ALA A 56 -2.49 0.82 -8.05
CA ALA A 56 -1.97 0.68 -6.70
C ALA A 56 -2.58 -0.56 -6.06
N PHE A 57 -1.78 -1.62 -5.93
CA PHE A 57 -2.14 -2.82 -5.19
C PHE A 57 -1.88 -2.60 -3.70
N THR A 58 -2.92 -2.76 -2.89
CA THR A 58 -2.94 -2.40 -1.47
C THR A 58 -3.60 -3.47 -0.61
N SER A 59 -3.50 -3.31 0.71
CA SER A 59 -4.23 -4.15 1.67
C SER A 59 -4.70 -3.29 2.84
N ALA A 60 -5.91 -3.55 3.33
CA ALA A 60 -6.46 -2.83 4.49
C ALA A 60 -5.59 -2.95 5.77
N THR A 61 -4.78 -4.01 5.89
CA THR A 61 -3.90 -4.22 7.05
C THR A 61 -2.50 -3.63 6.86
N CYS A 62 -2.20 -3.05 5.69
CA CYS A 62 -0.91 -2.45 5.37
C CYS A 62 -0.92 -0.96 5.72
N GLN A 63 -0.13 -0.58 6.74
CA GLN A 63 -0.11 0.80 7.24
C GLN A 63 0.37 1.80 6.18
N THR A 64 1.41 1.45 5.42
CA THR A 64 2.00 2.30 4.37
C THR A 64 1.08 2.46 3.15
N CYS A 65 0.16 1.51 2.93
CA CYS A 65 -0.71 1.50 1.76
C CYS A 65 -1.66 2.70 1.76
N SER A 66 -2.17 3.12 2.93
CA SER A 66 -3.03 4.31 3.03
C SER A 66 -2.33 5.59 2.55
N ASP A 67 -1.03 5.73 2.84
CA ASP A 67 -0.25 6.88 2.39
C ASP A 67 -0.01 6.85 0.89
N ILE A 68 0.24 5.66 0.32
CA ILE A 68 0.38 5.46 -1.12
C ILE A 68 -0.94 5.76 -1.85
N GLU A 69 -2.08 5.28 -1.37
CA GLU A 69 -3.39 5.56 -1.95
C GLU A 69 -3.66 7.06 -2.07
N ARG A 70 -3.32 7.84 -1.04
CA ARG A 70 -3.46 9.31 -1.08
C ARG A 70 -2.52 9.93 -2.11
N LYS A 71 -1.29 9.43 -2.24
CA LYS A 71 -0.28 9.95 -3.19
C LYS A 71 -0.60 9.59 -4.65
N VAL A 72 -1.13 8.41 -4.94
CA VAL A 72 -1.47 8.03 -6.32
C VAL A 72 -2.73 8.74 -6.80
N ARG A 73 -3.69 9.02 -5.90
CA ARG A 73 -4.96 9.64 -6.28
C ARG A 73 -4.79 11.05 -6.87
N VAL A 74 -3.76 11.79 -6.46
CA VAL A 74 -3.50 13.14 -7.01
C VAL A 74 -2.89 13.12 -8.41
N LEU A 75 -2.50 11.94 -8.92
CA LEU A 75 -1.99 11.79 -10.29
C LEU A 75 -3.12 11.69 -11.33
N GLU A 76 -4.38 11.55 -10.90
CA GLU A 76 -5.51 11.42 -11.81
C GLU A 76 -5.68 12.68 -12.67
N THR A 77 -5.66 12.48 -13.99
CA THR A 77 -5.91 13.52 -15.00
C THR A 77 -6.68 12.91 -16.16
N ASN A 78 -7.05 13.72 -17.16
CA ASN A 78 -7.68 13.18 -18.38
C ASN A 78 -6.81 12.15 -19.12
N SER A 79 -5.49 12.23 -18.96
CA SER A 79 -4.53 11.34 -19.61
C SER A 79 -4.00 10.22 -18.70
N VAL A 80 -4.37 10.23 -17.42
CA VAL A 80 -3.87 9.27 -16.42
C VAL A 80 -5.04 8.69 -15.65
N ALA A 81 -5.35 7.43 -15.90
CA ALA A 81 -6.31 6.68 -15.13
C ALA A 81 -5.66 6.09 -13.87
N ILE A 82 -6.32 6.19 -12.73
CA ILE A 82 -5.88 5.57 -11.47
C ILE A 82 -6.88 4.49 -11.05
N GLN A 83 -6.37 3.35 -10.57
CA GLN A 83 -7.18 2.34 -9.87
C GLN A 83 -6.43 1.84 -8.63
N ILE A 84 -7.15 1.79 -7.51
CA ILE A 84 -6.66 1.17 -6.27
C ILE A 84 -7.28 -0.21 -6.18
N LEU A 85 -6.43 -1.21 -5.97
CA LEU A 85 -6.77 -2.62 -5.96
C LEU A 85 -6.50 -3.13 -4.54
N GLU A 86 -7.53 -3.16 -3.70
CA GLU A 86 -7.41 -3.66 -2.32
C GLU A 86 -7.41 -5.20 -2.33
N TYR A 87 -6.52 -5.81 -1.55
CA TYR A 87 -6.26 -7.26 -1.57
C TYR A 87 -7.49 -8.14 -1.44
N THR A 88 -8.37 -7.84 -0.49
CA THR A 88 -9.55 -8.68 -0.25
C THR A 88 -10.62 -8.46 -1.29
N ALA A 89 -10.80 -7.22 -1.77
CA ALA A 89 -11.76 -6.88 -2.82
C ALA A 89 -11.34 -7.41 -4.21
N GLU A 90 -10.05 -7.34 -4.53
CA GLU A 90 -9.49 -7.59 -5.87
C GLU A 90 -8.50 -8.78 -5.85
N ARG A 91 -8.88 -9.86 -5.16
CA ARG A 91 -8.02 -11.06 -4.99
C ARG A 91 -7.59 -11.66 -6.31
N GLU A 92 -8.50 -11.69 -7.28
CA GLU A 92 -8.26 -12.31 -8.59
C GLU A 92 -7.19 -11.55 -9.37
N LEU A 93 -7.21 -10.21 -9.33
CA LEU A 93 -6.21 -9.37 -10.00
C LEU A 93 -4.85 -9.48 -9.32
N HIS A 94 -4.78 -9.49 -7.98
CA HIS A 94 -3.51 -9.75 -7.27
C HIS A 94 -2.91 -11.11 -7.67
N ALA A 95 -3.75 -12.15 -7.74
CA ALA A 95 -3.29 -13.49 -8.11
C ALA A 95 -2.86 -13.57 -9.58
N ARG A 96 -3.67 -13.01 -10.51
CA ARG A 96 -3.38 -12.99 -11.95
C ARG A 96 -2.04 -12.34 -12.26
N TYR A 97 -1.75 -11.22 -11.60
CA TYR A 97 -0.53 -10.45 -11.78
C TYR A 97 0.60 -10.81 -10.80
N LYS A 98 0.41 -11.88 -10.00
CA LYS A 98 1.40 -12.40 -9.05
C LYS A 98 1.97 -11.33 -8.12
N ILE A 99 1.13 -10.42 -7.65
CA ILE A 99 1.52 -9.39 -6.70
C ILE A 99 1.70 -10.05 -5.33
N ASP A 100 2.94 -10.27 -4.93
CA ASP A 100 3.34 -11.01 -3.74
C ASP A 100 3.61 -10.11 -2.52
N ALA A 101 3.77 -8.81 -2.76
CA ALA A 101 3.93 -7.80 -1.73
C ALA A 101 3.09 -6.54 -2.04
N VAL A 102 2.65 -5.88 -0.97
CA VAL A 102 1.96 -4.59 -1.02
C VAL A 102 2.63 -3.61 -0.05
N PRO A 103 2.65 -2.30 -0.35
CA PRO A 103 2.08 -1.68 -1.54
C PRO A 103 2.93 -1.97 -2.79
N ALA A 104 2.27 -2.18 -3.93
CA ALA A 104 2.91 -2.19 -5.25
C ALA A 104 2.20 -1.17 -6.15
N VAL A 105 2.97 -0.28 -6.78
CA VAL A 105 2.43 0.73 -7.70
C VAL A 105 3.01 0.46 -9.09
N LEU A 106 2.14 0.24 -10.06
CA LEU A 106 2.51 0.04 -11.46
C LEU A 106 2.06 1.26 -12.27
N MET A 107 2.90 1.71 -13.18
CA MET A 107 2.54 2.69 -14.19
C MET A 107 2.67 2.04 -15.56
N ALA A 108 1.54 1.83 -16.22
CA ALA A 108 1.47 1.19 -17.53
C ALA A 108 1.12 2.20 -18.61
N ASP A 109 1.77 2.05 -19.78
CA ASP A 109 1.45 2.83 -20.97
C ASP A 109 0.17 2.31 -21.67
N SER A 110 -0.15 2.88 -22.83
CA SER A 110 -1.33 2.50 -23.62
C SER A 110 -1.31 1.06 -24.12
N ASN A 111 -0.16 0.40 -24.16
CA ASN A 111 -0.02 -1.01 -24.54
C ASN A 111 0.01 -1.95 -23.32
N GLY A 112 -0.13 -1.40 -22.11
CA GLY A 112 -0.05 -2.15 -20.87
C GLY A 112 1.39 -2.48 -20.45
N VAL A 113 2.41 -1.87 -21.05
CA VAL A 113 3.81 -2.07 -20.63
C VAL A 113 4.10 -1.24 -19.39
N VAL A 114 4.60 -1.87 -18.33
CA VAL A 114 4.92 -1.23 -17.06
C VAL A 114 6.31 -0.57 -17.12
N GLN A 115 6.42 0.67 -16.63
CA GLN A 115 7.66 1.49 -16.64
C GLN A 115 8.19 1.81 -15.24
#